data_AF-A0A7Y2H2L8-F1
#
_entry.id   AF-A0A7Y2H2L8-F1
#
_cell.length_a   1.000
_cell.length_b   1.000
_cell.length_c   1.000
_cell.angle_alpha   90.00
_cell.angle_beta   90.00
_cell.angle_gamma   90.00
#
_symmetry.space_group_name_H-M   'P 1'
#
loop_
_entity.id
_entity.type
_entity.pdbx_description
1 polymer ?
#
loop_
_entity_poly.entity_id
_entity_poly.type
_entity_poly.pdbx_seq_one_letter_code
_entity_poly.pdbx_strand_id
1 'polypeptide(L)'
;MMNLELVLGDLFEEVGEAHHAAFIKDDGADPEWPIWYAEYLLGKINEAMGSTLTKSELVYLIISAENERTTLAPGSVWTEFYARFMAERYS
;
A
#
# COMPACT_ATOMS: atom_id res chain seq x y z
N MET A 1 11.80 19.15 -2.38
CA MET A 1 11.80 17.80 -1.78
C MET A 1 10.37 17.33 -1.81
N MET A 2 10.07 16.31 -2.59
CA MET A 2 8.74 15.72 -2.67
C MET A 2 8.49 15.00 -1.34
N ASN A 3 7.36 15.23 -0.69
CA ASN A 3 7.03 14.57 0.57
C ASN A 3 6.83 13.08 0.28
N LEU A 4 7.65 12.20 0.86
CA LEU A 4 7.58 10.74 0.64
C LEU A 4 6.17 10.20 0.88
N GLU A 5 5.47 10.75 1.88
CA GLU A 5 4.08 10.41 2.18
C GLU A 5 3.14 10.69 0.99
N LEU A 6 3.31 11.80 0.27
CA LEU A 6 2.49 12.09 -0.91
C LEU A 6 2.76 11.11 -2.05
N VAL A 7 4.04 10.81 -2.30
CA VAL A 7 4.44 9.83 -3.34
C VAL A 7 3.86 8.46 -3.05
N LEU A 8 3.96 8.00 -1.80
CA LEU A 8 3.40 6.72 -1.40
C LEU A 8 1.87 6.72 -1.47
N GLY A 9 1.22 7.85 -1.13
CA GLY A 9 -0.22 8.03 -1.27
C GLY A 9 -0.70 7.82 -2.70
N ASP A 10 -0.06 8.50 -3.65
CA ASP A 10 -0.36 8.39 -5.09
C ASP A 10 -0.17 6.95 -5.59
N LEU A 11 0.89 6.25 -5.14
CA LEU A 11 1.12 4.85 -5.48
C LEU A 11 0.03 3.92 -4.92
N PHE A 12 -0.46 4.20 -3.70
CA PHE A 12 -1.56 3.44 -3.12
C PHE A 12 -2.89 3.70 -3.82
N GLU A 13 -3.16 4.92 -4.27
CA GLU A 13 -4.32 5.21 -5.12
C GLU A 13 -4.23 4.43 -6.44
N GLU A 14 -3.09 4.48 -7.11
CA GLU A 14 -2.85 3.78 -8.38
C GLU A 14 -3.08 2.27 -8.26
N VAL A 15 -2.53 1.61 -7.23
CA VAL A 15 -2.70 0.15 -7.07
C VAL A 15 -4.15 -0.21 -6.75
N GLY A 16 -4.88 0.63 -6.00
CA GLY A 16 -6.28 0.39 -5.68
C GLY A 16 -7.17 0.44 -6.92
N GLU A 17 -6.95 1.42 -7.80
CA GLU A 17 -7.64 1.51 -9.08
C GLU A 17 -7.30 0.33 -9.99
N ALA A 18 -6.02 -0.04 -10.07
CA ALA A 18 -5.56 -1.15 -10.89
C ALA A 18 -6.12 -2.50 -10.40
N HIS A 19 -6.16 -2.73 -9.08
CA HIS A 19 -6.74 -3.94 -8.49
C HIS A 19 -8.24 -4.01 -8.73
N HIS A 20 -8.96 -2.92 -8.48
CA HIS A 20 -10.40 -2.87 -8.74
C HIS A 20 -10.72 -3.17 -10.21
N ALA A 21 -9.95 -2.63 -11.16
CA ALA A 21 -10.12 -2.93 -12.57
C ALA A 21 -9.82 -4.41 -12.91
N ALA A 22 -8.81 -5.01 -12.28
CA ALA A 22 -8.44 -6.41 -12.50
C ALA A 22 -9.50 -7.40 -11.97
N PHE A 23 -10.11 -7.08 -10.82
CA PHE A 23 -11.07 -7.95 -10.12
C PHE A 23 -12.53 -7.48 -10.25
N ILE A 24 -12.85 -6.63 -11.23
CA ILE A 24 -14.20 -6.10 -11.44
C ILE A 24 -15.26 -7.19 -11.63
N LYS A 25 -14.89 -8.35 -12.20
CA LYS A 25 -15.80 -9.48 -12.40
C LYS A 25 -16.14 -10.24 -11.12
N ASP A 26 -15.27 -10.11 -10.11
CA ASP A 26 -15.37 -10.78 -8.82
C ASP A 26 -15.85 -9.81 -7.74
N ASP A 27 -16.43 -8.67 -8.13
CA ASP A 27 -16.87 -7.59 -7.23
C ASP A 27 -15.74 -7.08 -6.31
N GLY A 28 -14.51 -7.13 -6.80
CA GLY A 28 -13.31 -6.76 -6.03
C GLY A 28 -12.91 -7.76 -4.95
N ALA A 29 -13.55 -8.94 -4.88
CA ALA A 29 -13.23 -9.96 -3.90
C ALA A 29 -11.90 -10.64 -4.25
N ASP A 30 -10.88 -10.39 -3.43
CA ASP A 30 -9.60 -11.05 -3.50
C ASP A 30 -9.08 -11.29 -2.07
N PRO A 31 -9.17 -12.52 -1.54
CA PRO A 31 -8.66 -12.81 -0.19
C PRO A 31 -7.12 -12.66 -0.09
N GLU A 32 -6.41 -12.68 -1.22
CA GLU A 32 -4.96 -12.57 -1.30
C GLU A 32 -4.51 -11.20 -1.84
N TRP A 33 -5.39 -10.18 -1.75
CA TRP A 33 -5.13 -8.82 -2.23
C TRP A 33 -3.78 -8.23 -1.79
N PRO A 34 -3.24 -8.49 -0.57
CA PRO A 34 -1.96 -7.92 -0.18
C PRO A 34 -0.80 -8.44 -1.04
N ILE A 35 -0.89 -9.69 -1.52
CA ILE A 35 0.11 -10.27 -2.42
C ILE A 35 0.05 -9.55 -3.76
N TRP A 36 -1.15 -9.36 -4.31
CA TRP A 36 -1.33 -8.65 -5.56
C TRP A 36 -0.80 -7.21 -5.48
N TYR A 37 -1.13 -6.49 -4.41
CA TYR A 37 -0.65 -5.14 -4.16
C TYR A 37 0.88 -5.11 -4.08
N ALA A 38 1.48 -6.03 -3.32
CA ALA A 38 2.93 -6.09 -3.19
C ALA A 38 3.61 -6.40 -4.52
N GLU A 39 3.06 -7.28 -5.36
CA GLU A 39 3.59 -7.57 -6.69
C GLU A 39 3.56 -6.35 -7.61
N TYR A 40 2.46 -5.60 -7.58
CA TYR A 40 2.31 -4.37 -8.36
C TYR A 40 3.26 -3.26 -7.87
N LEU A 41 3.39 -3.08 -6.56
CA LEU A 41 4.05 -1.93 -5.95
C LEU A 41 5.55 -2.11 -5.73
N LEU A 42 6.08 -3.34 -5.64
CA LEU A 42 7.42 -3.59 -5.11
C LEU A 42 8.52 -2.72 -5.73
N GLY A 43 8.56 -2.66 -7.06
CA GLY A 43 9.55 -1.85 -7.78
C GLY A 43 9.38 -0.35 -7.50
N LYS A 44 8.14 0.15 -7.57
CA LYS A 44 7.80 1.57 -7.40
C LYS A 44 8.08 2.05 -5.98
N ILE A 45 7.73 1.25 -4.98
CA ILE A 45 7.98 1.55 -3.56
C ILE A 45 9.48 1.52 -3.25
N ASN A 46 10.22 0.53 -3.75
CA ASN A 46 11.67 0.49 -3.56
C ASN A 46 12.36 1.69 -4.21
N GLU A 47 11.91 2.11 -5.40
CA GLU A 47 12.40 3.32 -6.06
C GLU A 47 12.07 4.59 -5.25
N ALA A 48 10.82 4.75 -4.82
CA ALA A 48 10.38 5.92 -4.06
C ALA A 48 11.08 6.07 -2.70
N MET A 49 11.32 4.97 -1.99
CA MET A 49 11.95 4.96 -0.67
C MET A 49 13.48 4.79 -0.71
N GLY A 50 14.06 4.48 -1.86
CA GLY A 50 15.48 4.07 -1.95
C GLY A 50 15.77 2.80 -1.15
N SER A 51 14.81 1.89 -1.04
CA SER A 51 14.88 0.68 -0.22
C SER A 51 15.10 -0.57 -1.07
N THR A 52 15.33 -1.71 -0.38
CA THR A 52 15.50 -3.02 -1.01
C THR A 52 14.56 -4.04 -0.38
N LEU A 53 13.29 -3.66 -0.21
CA LEU A 53 12.28 -4.57 0.35
C LEU A 53 12.13 -5.78 -0.56
N THR A 54 11.93 -6.92 0.09
CA THR A 54 11.40 -8.13 -0.54
C THR A 54 9.88 -8.06 -0.65
N LYS A 55 9.29 -8.89 -1.53
CA LYS A 55 7.83 -9.01 -1.65
C LYS A 55 7.19 -9.35 -0.30
N SER A 56 7.76 -10.28 0.46
CA SER A 56 7.24 -10.70 1.77
C SER A 56 7.25 -9.58 2.80
N GLU A 57 8.29 -8.75 2.82
CA GLU A 57 8.34 -7.58 3.71
C GLU A 57 7.27 -6.56 3.32
N LEU A 58 7.08 -6.32 2.02
CA LEU A 58 6.03 -5.38 1.57
C LEU A 58 4.62 -5.90 1.89
N VAL A 59 4.34 -7.19 1.68
CA VAL A 59 3.08 -7.82 2.11
C VAL A 59 2.86 -7.62 3.61
N TYR A 60 3.89 -7.88 4.42
CA TYR A 60 3.82 -7.69 5.87
C TYR A 60 3.50 -6.24 6.25
N LEU A 61 4.13 -5.26 5.61
CA LEU A 61 3.90 -3.84 5.88
C LEU A 61 2.47 -3.41 5.52
N ILE A 62 1.95 -3.85 4.36
CA ILE A 62 0.59 -3.55 3.92
C ILE A 62 -0.44 -4.12 4.90
N ILE A 63 -0.29 -5.39 5.29
CA ILE A 63 -1.19 -6.03 6.26
C ILE A 63 -1.11 -5.34 7.62
N SER A 64 0.10 -4.96 8.06
CA SER A 64 0.28 -4.26 9.33
C SER A 64 -0.38 -2.89 9.32
N ALA A 65 -0.25 -2.14 8.22
CA ALA A 65 -0.92 -0.85 8.05
C ALA A 65 -2.45 -1.01 8.09
N GLU A 66 -3.01 -2.03 7.42
CA GLU A 66 -4.46 -2.27 7.45
C GLU A 66 -4.98 -2.65 8.83
N ASN A 67 -4.27 -3.54 9.53
CA ASN A 67 -4.63 -3.95 10.87
C ASN A 67 -4.57 -2.76 11.85
N GLU A 68 -3.54 -1.92 11.73
CA GLU A 68 -3.41 -0.73 12.56
C GLU A 68 -4.50 0.30 12.23
N ARG A 69 -4.78 0.55 10.94
CA ARG A 69 -5.83 1.47 10.49
C ARG A 69 -7.21 1.06 10.99
N THR A 70 -7.57 -0.21 10.81
CA THR A 70 -8.88 -0.74 11.22
C THR A 70 -9.05 -0.71 12.74
N THR A 71 -7.97 -0.85 13.50
CA THR A 71 -7.98 -0.81 14.97
C THR A 71 -8.00 0.61 15.52
N LEU A 72 -7.14 1.50 15.01
CA LEU A 72 -6.85 2.81 15.62
C LEU A 72 -7.53 3.98 14.92
N ALA A 73 -7.80 3.88 13.62
CA ALA A 73 -8.36 4.95 12.80
C ALA A 73 -9.45 4.43 11.84
N PRO A 74 -10.50 3.75 12.34
CA PRO A 74 -11.57 3.27 11.50
C PRO A 74 -12.24 4.44 10.77
N GLY A 75 -12.40 4.31 9.44
CA GLY A 75 -12.98 5.36 8.59
C GLY A 75 -11.98 6.38 8.03
N SER A 76 -10.70 6.29 8.39
CA SER A 76 -9.65 7.05 7.70
C SER A 76 -9.47 6.61 6.24
N VAL A 77 -9.01 7.55 5.40
CA VAL A 77 -8.60 7.29 4.03
C VAL A 77 -7.40 6.34 4.07
N TRP A 78 -7.55 5.15 3.48
CA TRP A 78 -6.58 4.08 3.64
C TRP A 78 -5.25 4.37 2.94
N THR A 79 -5.28 5.03 1.77
CA THR A 79 -4.08 5.39 1.00
C THR A 79 -3.18 6.33 1.80
N GLU A 80 -3.76 7.40 2.33
CA GLU A 80 -3.08 8.35 3.22
C GLU A 80 -2.55 7.66 4.49
N PHE A 81 -3.34 6.78 5.10
CA PHE A 81 -2.92 6.07 6.30
C PHE A 81 -1.72 5.16 6.03
N TYR A 82 -1.76 4.36 4.95
CA TYR A 82 -0.68 3.44 4.59
C TYR A 82 0.59 4.21 4.23
N ALA A 83 0.44 5.29 3.46
CA ALA A 83 1.53 6.15 3.07
C ALA A 83 2.24 6.74 4.29
N ARG A 84 1.49 7.30 5.24
CA ARG A 84 2.06 7.81 6.50
C ARG A 84 2.72 6.71 7.32
N PHE A 85 2.02 5.58 7.50
CA PHE A 85 2.51 4.43 8.25
C PHE A 85 3.89 3.96 7.75
N MET A 86 4.09 3.93 6.43
CA MET A 86 5.36 3.56 5.83
C MET A 86 6.38 4.70 5.89
N ALA A 87 5.99 5.93 5.56
CA ALA A 87 6.88 7.09 5.60
C ALA A 87 7.51 7.27 6.99
N GLU A 88 6.74 7.15 8.07
CA GLU A 88 7.23 7.26 9.46
C GLU A 88 8.26 6.19 9.85
N ARG A 89 8.24 5.02 9.18
CA ARG A 89 9.17 3.91 9.45
C ARG A 89 10.48 4.01 8.68
N TYR A 90 10.50 4.80 7.61
CA TYR A 90 11.62 4.88 6.66
C TYR A 90 12.15 6.31 6.44
N SER A 91 11.63 7.29 7.19
CA SER A 91 12.13 8.67 7.27
C SER A 91 13.35 8.81 8.20
#